data_AF-A0A2V5P630-F1
#
_entry.id   AF-A0A2V5P630-F1
#
_cell.length_a   1.000
_cell.length_b   1.000
_cell.length_c   1.000
_cell.angle_alpha   90.00
_cell.angle_beta   90.00
_cell.angle_gamma   90.00
#
_symmetry.space_group_name_H-M   'P 1'
#
loop_
_entity.id
_entity.type
_entity.pdbx_description
1 polymer ?
#
loop_
_entity_poly.entity_id
_entity_poly.type
_entity_poly.pdbx_seq_one_letter_code
_entity_poly.pdbx_strand_id
1 'polypeptide(L)'
;MKFHVDDLESALTLRHYFLGACNSPPLTRVRGLVHDEVIETHYVFCDALAQQQMKIRKFTHAIAVLLSSVASLFAHGGDSKAEPAKTKFSKKSEKPGEDRLFDVSSIAFTPGQLAGDRPEPGQRYPWKKDIVTTIFWIGEKPGGNNPVPNRTSSWDKGWTKNYGGIDEPDPAHRSNYMPVSFTPRQNPFYCALPYNDKAREGHRPEAPRVVPWFKDAYQGPAVSTCKDRWIAIRKGNRVAYAQWEDAGPFRTDHWQYVFGNDRPKPNLNKGAGLDVSPAVRDFLGLKPTDVTDWRFVEFNEVPRGPWSTHGENNTFVINDRQKGKTLVERLGTIAR
;
A
#
# COMPACT_ATOMS: atom_id res chain seq x y z
N MET A 1 36.83 19.98 -4.50
CA MET A 1 37.61 18.71 -4.60
C MET A 1 37.09 17.97 -5.82
N LYS A 2 37.96 17.51 -6.73
CA LYS A 2 37.56 16.65 -7.86
C LYS A 2 37.82 15.19 -7.47
N PHE A 3 36.90 14.31 -7.84
CA PHE A 3 37.04 12.86 -7.70
C PHE A 3 36.74 12.21 -9.05
N HIS A 4 37.55 11.24 -9.45
CA HIS A 4 37.22 10.30 -10.52
C HIS A 4 36.49 9.10 -9.91
N VAL A 5 35.48 8.59 -10.62
CA VAL A 5 34.57 7.56 -10.13
C VAL A 5 34.22 6.67 -11.33
N ASP A 6 34.79 5.48 -11.39
CA ASP A 6 34.75 4.64 -12.59
C ASP A 6 33.67 3.54 -12.57
N ASP A 7 32.80 3.50 -11.55
CA ASP A 7 31.61 2.61 -11.54
C ASP A 7 30.44 3.15 -10.67
N LEU A 8 29.22 2.71 -10.98
CA LEU A 8 27.96 3.24 -10.48
C LEU A 8 27.72 3.03 -8.97
N GLU A 9 28.27 1.97 -8.38
CA GLU A 9 28.22 1.75 -6.92
C GLU A 9 28.95 2.84 -6.14
N SER A 10 30.04 3.39 -6.70
CA SER A 10 30.86 4.39 -6.00
C SER A 10 30.15 5.76 -5.89
N ALA A 11 29.16 6.04 -6.73
CA ALA A 11 28.30 7.21 -6.61
C ALA A 11 27.37 7.13 -5.37
N LEU A 12 26.96 5.92 -4.96
CA LEU A 12 26.19 5.71 -3.74
C LEU A 12 27.05 5.85 -2.48
N THR A 13 28.31 5.41 -2.52
CA THR A 13 29.27 5.58 -1.41
C THR A 13 29.53 7.06 -1.09
N LEU A 14 29.60 7.92 -2.10
CA LEU A 14 29.73 9.37 -1.94
C LEU A 14 28.51 10.02 -1.24
N ARG A 15 27.34 9.39 -1.33
CA ARG A 15 26.11 9.81 -0.65
C ARG A 15 26.12 9.52 0.86
N HIS A 16 26.93 8.57 1.32
CA HIS A 16 27.13 8.29 2.76
C HIS A 16 28.20 9.18 3.39
N TYR A 17 29.21 9.63 2.64
CA TYR A 17 30.28 10.49 3.17
C TYR A 17 29.80 11.87 3.67
N PHE A 18 28.68 12.39 3.16
CA PHE A 18 28.14 13.71 3.54
C PHE A 18 27.09 13.69 4.66
N LEU A 19 26.65 12.52 5.14
CA LEU A 19 25.70 12.40 6.26
C LEU A 19 26.39 12.19 7.62
N GLY A 20 27.73 12.15 7.66
CA GLY A 20 28.53 11.93 8.88
C GLY A 20 29.18 13.17 9.51
N ALA A 21 28.99 14.38 8.94
CA ALA A 21 29.78 15.57 9.29
C ALA A 21 28.94 16.68 9.96
N CYS A 22 28.54 16.48 11.22
CA CYS A 22 28.09 17.57 12.08
C CYS A 22 29.28 18.47 12.49
N ASN A 23 29.70 19.36 11.59
CA ASN A 23 30.50 20.59 11.77
C ASN A 23 31.31 20.87 10.49
N SER A 24 30.68 21.44 9.47
CA SER A 24 31.36 21.93 8.26
C SER A 24 30.63 23.16 7.71
N PRO A 25 31.33 24.14 7.13
CA PRO A 25 30.72 25.38 6.64
C PRO A 25 29.74 25.12 5.47
N PRO A 26 28.75 26.02 5.24
CA PRO A 26 27.69 25.78 4.26
C PRO A 26 28.24 25.68 2.82
N LEU A 27 28.06 24.51 2.21
CA LEU A 27 28.42 24.23 0.82
C LEU A 27 27.28 24.62 -0.13
N THR A 28 27.37 25.77 -0.77
CA THR A 28 26.32 26.31 -1.67
C THR A 28 26.32 25.72 -3.09
N ARG A 29 27.37 24.99 -3.50
CA ARG A 29 27.49 24.43 -4.86
C ARG A 29 28.41 23.20 -4.89
N VAL A 30 27.98 22.14 -5.58
CA VAL A 30 28.79 20.96 -5.90
C VAL A 30 28.72 20.73 -7.42
N ARG A 31 29.86 20.43 -8.05
CA ARG A 31 29.96 20.03 -9.45
C ARG A 31 30.47 18.60 -9.53
N GLY A 32 29.72 17.73 -10.20
CA GLY A 32 30.16 16.41 -10.63
C GLY A 32 30.40 16.39 -12.13
N LEU A 33 31.38 15.60 -12.57
CA LEU A 33 31.59 15.22 -13.97
C LEU A 33 31.27 13.74 -14.08
N VAL A 34 30.40 13.37 -15.01
CA VAL A 34 30.06 11.97 -15.34
C VAL A 34 30.03 11.88 -16.85
N HIS A 35 30.88 11.04 -17.44
CA HIS A 35 31.03 10.87 -18.90
C HIS A 35 30.98 12.19 -19.69
N ASP A 36 31.87 13.13 -19.31
CA ASP A 36 32.07 14.45 -19.91
C ASP A 36 30.89 15.44 -19.93
N GLU A 37 29.74 15.10 -19.35
CA GLU A 37 28.69 16.09 -19.04
C GLU A 37 28.85 16.69 -17.63
N VAL A 38 28.63 18.01 -17.53
CA VAL A 38 28.67 18.76 -16.27
C VAL A 38 27.26 18.86 -15.70
N ILE A 39 27.00 18.17 -14.60
CA ILE A 39 25.74 18.27 -13.87
C ILE A 39 25.91 19.28 -12.72
N GLU A 40 25.12 20.36 -12.74
CA GLU A 40 25.01 21.32 -11.65
C GLU A 40 23.68 21.16 -10.89
N THR A 41 23.76 21.17 -9.55
CA THR A 41 22.57 21.15 -8.68
C THR A 41 22.74 22.18 -7.57
N HIS A 42 21.73 23.03 -7.37
CA HIS A 42 21.69 24.01 -6.28
C HIS A 42 20.84 23.48 -5.13
N TYR A 43 21.31 23.66 -3.89
CA TYR A 43 20.57 23.37 -2.66
C TYR A 43 20.43 24.66 -1.84
N VAL A 44 19.24 24.87 -1.27
CA VAL A 44 18.97 25.93 -0.29
C VAL A 44 18.43 25.25 0.97
N PHE A 45 19.14 25.41 2.09
CA PHE A 45 18.67 25.00 3.41
C PHE A 45 18.04 26.20 4.12
N CYS A 46 16.88 26.00 4.75
CA CYS A 46 16.28 26.98 5.65
C CYS A 46 16.60 26.61 7.11
N ASP A 47 17.27 27.52 7.82
CA ASP A 47 17.54 27.39 9.26
C ASP A 47 16.25 27.57 10.08
N ALA A 48 15.88 26.56 10.87
CA ALA A 48 14.71 26.64 11.76
C ALA A 48 14.77 25.72 13.00
N LEU A 49 15.94 25.29 13.48
CA LEU A 49 16.09 24.50 14.73
C LEU A 49 17.28 24.90 15.62
N ALA A 50 17.65 26.19 15.63
CA ALA A 50 18.72 26.74 16.46
C ALA A 50 18.23 27.38 17.79
N GLN A 51 17.13 26.91 18.38
CA GLN A 51 16.65 27.37 19.70
C GLN A 51 16.04 26.24 20.57
N GLN A 52 16.88 25.31 21.04
CA GLN A 52 16.73 24.76 22.40
C GLN A 52 18.06 24.16 22.88
N GLN A 53 18.91 25.03 23.41
CA GLN A 53 20.16 24.64 24.07
C GLN A 53 19.91 24.38 25.56
N MET A 54 20.63 23.40 26.13
CA MET A 54 21.10 23.29 27.53
C MET A 54 20.62 22.10 28.39
N LYS A 55 21.63 21.46 29.02
CA LYS A 55 21.61 20.45 30.13
C LYS A 55 21.21 19.02 29.71
N ILE A 56 21.78 17.90 30.21
CA ILE A 56 22.92 17.55 31.12
C ILE A 56 23.17 16.02 30.88
N ARG A 57 24.35 15.37 30.90
CA ARG A 57 25.77 15.70 31.18
C ARG A 57 26.70 14.77 30.33
N LYS A 58 28.01 14.73 30.64
CA LYS A 58 29.06 13.84 30.07
C LYS A 58 29.02 12.41 30.65
N PHE A 59 29.38 11.40 29.86
CA PHE A 59 30.18 10.23 30.28
C PHE A 59 31.04 9.76 29.09
N THR A 60 32.26 9.30 29.35
CA THR A 60 33.27 8.94 28.33
C THR A 60 33.88 7.58 28.60
N HIS A 61 34.35 6.94 27.52
CA HIS A 61 35.15 5.70 27.46
C HIS A 61 34.40 4.38 27.78
N ALA A 62 34.86 3.22 27.31
CA ALA A 62 35.52 2.84 26.05
C ALA A 62 35.70 1.31 26.11
N ILE A 63 35.16 0.53 25.16
CA ILE A 63 35.56 -0.87 24.96
C ILE A 63 35.64 -1.13 23.46
N ALA A 64 36.83 -1.47 22.99
CA ALA A 64 37.04 -2.06 21.67
C ALA A 64 36.97 -3.58 21.80
N VAL A 65 36.35 -4.24 20.82
CA VAL A 65 36.49 -5.69 20.61
C VAL A 65 36.98 -5.88 19.18
N LEU A 66 38.06 -6.65 19.03
CA LEU A 66 38.76 -6.86 17.78
C LEU A 66 38.18 -8.00 16.94
N LEU A 67 38.59 -7.98 15.67
CA LEU A 67 38.16 -8.86 14.58
C LEU A 67 38.51 -10.34 14.79
N SER A 68 37.58 -11.21 14.42
CA SER A 68 37.82 -12.53 13.82
C SER A 68 36.60 -12.87 12.95
N SER A 69 36.69 -13.53 11.79
CA SER A 69 37.87 -13.89 10.97
C SER A 69 37.36 -14.23 9.56
N VAL A 70 38.00 -13.70 8.50
CA VAL A 70 37.68 -14.04 7.10
C VAL A 70 38.96 -14.46 6.38
N ALA A 71 39.13 -15.77 6.14
CA ALA A 71 40.03 -16.31 5.11
C ALA A 71 39.85 -17.82 4.95
N SER A 72 39.19 -18.27 3.88
CA SER A 72 39.59 -19.46 3.12
C SER A 72 38.78 -19.58 1.81
N LEU A 73 39.19 -18.79 0.82
CA LEU A 73 38.88 -19.06 -0.58
C LEU A 73 40.20 -19.26 -1.34
N PHE A 74 40.52 -20.51 -1.66
CA PHE A 74 41.42 -20.86 -2.75
C PHE A 74 40.80 -21.99 -3.55
N ALA A 75 40.63 -21.74 -4.85
CA ALA A 75 40.20 -22.71 -5.85
C ALA A 75 41.43 -23.29 -6.59
N HIS A 76 41.16 -24.14 -7.59
CA HIS A 76 42.07 -25.03 -8.35
C HIS A 76 42.39 -26.33 -7.58
N GLY A 77 42.30 -27.52 -8.19
CA GLY A 77 41.90 -27.88 -9.56
C GLY A 77 42.49 -29.26 -9.93
N GLY A 78 41.79 -30.06 -10.75
CA GLY A 78 42.32 -31.35 -11.20
C GLY A 78 41.26 -32.33 -11.73
N ASP A 79 41.40 -32.70 -13.00
CA ASP A 79 40.54 -33.65 -13.71
C ASP A 79 40.72 -35.12 -13.27
N SER A 80 39.70 -35.96 -13.46
CA SER A 80 39.61 -36.82 -14.67
C SER A 80 38.74 -38.10 -14.55
N LYS A 81 37.94 -38.33 -15.61
CA LYS A 81 37.54 -39.60 -16.26
C LYS A 81 36.87 -40.76 -15.46
N ALA A 82 35.67 -41.15 -15.90
CA ALA A 82 35.37 -42.39 -16.65
C ALA A 82 34.01 -43.05 -16.30
N GLU A 83 33.11 -43.05 -17.29
CA GLU A 83 31.94 -43.94 -17.46
C GLU A 83 32.38 -45.26 -18.19
N PRO A 84 31.52 -46.22 -18.62
CA PRO A 84 30.07 -46.44 -18.40
C PRO A 84 29.67 -47.94 -18.14
N ALA A 85 28.36 -48.24 -18.31
CA ALA A 85 27.71 -49.52 -18.71
C ALA A 85 27.02 -50.35 -17.61
N LYS A 86 25.86 -51.02 -17.81
CA LYS A 86 24.88 -51.09 -18.93
C LYS A 86 23.61 -51.87 -18.48
N THR A 87 22.39 -51.44 -18.90
CA THR A 87 21.19 -52.30 -19.23
C THR A 87 20.53 -53.21 -18.14
N LYS A 88 19.24 -53.64 -18.15
CA LYS A 88 18.00 -53.35 -18.93
C LYS A 88 16.74 -54.01 -18.25
N PHE A 89 15.54 -53.47 -18.55
CA PHE A 89 14.22 -54.13 -18.74
C PHE A 89 13.24 -54.54 -17.59
N SER A 90 12.05 -53.91 -17.63
CA SER A 90 10.68 -54.43 -17.28
C SER A 90 10.36 -54.68 -15.79
N LYS A 91 9.09 -54.65 -15.30
CA LYS A 91 7.77 -54.80 -15.97
C LYS A 91 6.62 -54.21 -15.11
N LYS A 92 5.68 -53.50 -15.75
CA LYS A 92 4.24 -53.22 -15.42
C LYS A 92 3.68 -53.48 -13.99
N SER A 93 3.09 -52.44 -13.36
CA SER A 93 1.80 -52.51 -12.62
C SER A 93 1.12 -51.12 -12.53
N GLU A 94 -0.13 -51.03 -12.08
CA GLU A 94 -1.09 -49.94 -12.41
C GLU A 94 -1.62 -49.17 -11.17
N LYS A 95 -1.68 -47.82 -11.26
CA LYS A 95 -2.63 -46.81 -10.67
C LYS A 95 -3.05 -46.86 -9.16
N PRO A 96 -3.59 -45.76 -8.61
CA PRO A 96 -3.22 -44.34 -8.77
C PRO A 96 -3.05 -43.59 -7.41
N GLY A 97 -2.23 -42.53 -7.38
CA GLY A 97 -2.18 -41.55 -6.28
C GLY A 97 -2.48 -40.15 -6.80
N GLU A 98 -3.39 -39.42 -6.13
CA GLU A 98 -3.96 -38.16 -6.62
C GLU A 98 -3.20 -36.91 -6.12
N ASP A 99 -1.99 -36.68 -6.63
CA ASP A 99 -1.25 -35.43 -6.40
C ASP A 99 -1.63 -34.35 -7.43
N ARG A 100 -2.61 -33.50 -7.08
CA ARG A 100 -2.92 -32.27 -7.84
C ARG A 100 -1.89 -31.17 -7.56
N LEU A 101 -0.71 -31.33 -8.15
CA LEU A 101 0.20 -30.21 -8.39
C LEU A 101 -0.44 -29.26 -9.42
N PHE A 102 -0.67 -28.01 -9.03
CA PHE A 102 -1.12 -26.96 -9.94
C PHE A 102 0.05 -26.54 -10.83
N ASP A 103 0.14 -27.12 -12.02
CA ASP A 103 1.03 -26.65 -13.08
C ASP A 103 0.49 -25.33 -13.64
N VAL A 104 1.27 -24.25 -13.49
CA VAL A 104 0.92 -22.88 -13.91
C VAL A 104 1.60 -22.54 -15.25
N SER A 105 1.84 -23.53 -16.12
CA SER A 105 2.57 -23.35 -17.38
C SER A 105 1.75 -23.50 -18.68
N SER A 106 0.42 -23.28 -18.64
CA SER A 106 -0.40 -23.30 -19.87
C SER A 106 -1.65 -22.39 -19.88
N ILE A 107 -1.47 -21.07 -19.68
CA ILE A 107 -2.48 -20.09 -20.15
C ILE A 107 -2.20 -19.77 -21.63
N ALA A 108 -2.61 -20.68 -22.51
CA ALA A 108 -2.66 -20.41 -23.94
C ALA A 108 -3.75 -19.35 -24.21
N PHE A 109 -3.39 -18.26 -24.88
CA PHE A 109 -4.31 -17.17 -25.19
C PHE A 109 -5.36 -17.60 -26.22
N THR A 110 -6.62 -17.73 -25.81
CA THR A 110 -7.75 -17.91 -26.73
C THR A 110 -8.32 -16.54 -27.15
N PRO A 111 -8.32 -16.17 -28.45
CA PRO A 111 -8.92 -14.92 -28.91
C PRO A 111 -10.46 -15.01 -28.86
N GLY A 112 -11.04 -14.68 -27.71
CA GLY A 112 -12.50 -14.70 -27.51
C GLY A 112 -13.02 -13.98 -26.26
N GLN A 113 -12.14 -13.60 -25.33
CA GLN A 113 -12.53 -13.02 -24.04
C GLN A 113 -12.90 -11.52 -24.07
N LEU A 114 -13.19 -10.98 -25.27
CA LEU A 114 -13.66 -9.60 -25.48
C LEU A 114 -15.17 -9.40 -25.25
N ALA A 115 -15.90 -10.47 -24.94
CA ALA A 115 -17.22 -10.39 -24.33
C ALA A 115 -17.10 -10.00 -22.84
N GLY A 116 -16.52 -8.82 -22.58
CA GLY A 116 -16.46 -8.26 -21.23
C GLY A 116 -17.87 -7.95 -20.73
N ASP A 117 -18.18 -8.38 -19.50
CA ASP A 117 -19.47 -8.19 -18.84
C ASP A 117 -20.06 -6.81 -19.13
N ARG A 118 -21.13 -6.79 -19.94
CA ARG A 118 -21.97 -5.59 -20.03
C ARG A 118 -22.49 -5.32 -18.61
N PRO A 119 -22.32 -4.11 -18.05
CA PRO A 119 -22.84 -3.81 -16.72
C PRO A 119 -24.32 -4.16 -16.67
N GLU A 120 -24.74 -4.88 -15.61
CA GLU A 120 -26.15 -5.20 -15.39
C GLU A 120 -26.99 -3.92 -15.46
N PRO A 121 -28.22 -3.95 -16.00
CA PRO A 121 -29.04 -2.75 -16.14
C PRO A 121 -29.18 -1.97 -14.80
N GLY A 122 -28.55 -0.80 -14.73
CA GLY A 122 -28.48 0.04 -13.53
C GLY A 122 -27.13 0.05 -12.79
N GLN A 123 -26.20 -0.84 -13.10
CA GLN A 123 -24.87 -0.87 -12.47
C GLN A 123 -23.96 0.24 -13.05
N ARG A 124 -23.77 1.34 -12.30
CA ARG A 124 -22.99 2.53 -12.73
C ARG A 124 -21.50 2.25 -12.99
N TYR A 125 -20.90 1.30 -12.27
CA TYR A 125 -19.46 1.01 -12.33
C TYR A 125 -19.21 -0.50 -12.54
N PRO A 126 -18.42 -0.92 -13.55
CA PRO A 126 -18.15 -2.33 -13.81
C PRO A 126 -17.25 -2.96 -12.73
N TRP A 127 -17.31 -4.29 -12.61
CA TRP A 127 -16.40 -5.06 -11.77
C TRP A 127 -15.01 -5.15 -12.42
N LYS A 128 -13.97 -4.77 -11.68
CA LYS A 128 -12.59 -5.16 -11.97
C LYS A 128 -12.37 -6.53 -11.37
N LYS A 129 -12.32 -7.55 -12.23
CA LYS A 129 -12.20 -8.96 -11.83
C LYS A 129 -10.77 -9.38 -11.55
N ASP A 130 -10.59 -10.46 -10.79
CA ASP A 130 -9.32 -11.18 -10.66
C ASP A 130 -8.14 -10.26 -10.28
N ILE A 131 -8.36 -9.36 -9.32
CA ILE A 131 -7.36 -8.40 -8.84
C ILE A 131 -6.58 -8.99 -7.68
N VAL A 132 -5.25 -9.07 -7.83
CA VAL A 132 -4.36 -9.42 -6.72
C VAL A 132 -4.54 -8.39 -5.62
N THR A 133 -4.90 -8.90 -4.45
CA THR A 133 -5.34 -8.15 -3.27
C THR A 133 -4.43 -8.48 -2.11
N THR A 134 -3.88 -7.44 -1.48
CA THR A 134 -2.99 -7.56 -0.31
C THR A 134 -3.58 -6.91 0.93
N ILE A 135 -3.03 -7.26 2.10
CA ILE A 135 -3.49 -6.75 3.39
C ILE A 135 -2.53 -5.67 3.86
N PHE A 136 -3.06 -4.51 4.21
CA PHE A 136 -2.34 -3.39 4.82
C PHE A 136 -3.13 -2.90 6.04
N TRP A 137 -2.48 -2.20 6.97
CA TRP A 137 -3.18 -1.69 8.15
C TRP A 137 -2.65 -0.35 8.66
N ILE A 138 -3.54 0.40 9.30
CA ILE A 138 -3.24 1.71 9.89
C ILE A 138 -2.23 1.57 11.02
N GLY A 139 -1.17 2.38 10.96
CA GLY A 139 -0.11 2.39 11.97
C GLY A 139 0.97 1.31 11.78
N GLU A 140 0.98 0.60 10.65
CA GLU A 140 2.07 -0.29 10.26
C GLU A 140 3.44 0.41 10.41
N LYS A 141 4.40 -0.31 11.02
CA LYS A 141 5.77 0.14 11.20
C LYS A 141 6.58 -0.17 9.93
N PRO A 142 7.63 0.61 9.59
CA PRO A 142 8.51 0.24 8.51
C PRO A 142 9.16 -1.13 8.80
N GLY A 143 9.25 -1.97 7.78
CA GLY A 143 9.87 -3.30 7.86
C GLY A 143 10.69 -3.59 6.59
N GLY A 144 11.43 -4.70 6.57
CA GLY A 144 12.42 -4.98 5.52
C GLY A 144 11.88 -4.90 4.08
N ASN A 145 10.63 -5.31 3.86
CA ASN A 145 9.96 -5.25 2.55
C ASN A 145 8.95 -4.10 2.42
N ASN A 146 8.69 -3.34 3.49
CA ASN A 146 7.82 -2.17 3.47
C ASN A 146 8.54 -0.94 4.06
N PRO A 147 9.22 -0.13 3.23
CA PRO A 147 9.96 1.03 3.71
C PRO A 147 9.07 2.22 4.12
N VAL A 148 7.76 2.21 3.78
CA VAL A 148 6.83 3.31 4.04
C VAL A 148 5.84 2.91 5.13
N PRO A 149 5.84 3.56 6.31
CA PRO A 149 4.89 3.25 7.37
C PRO A 149 3.51 3.84 7.09
N ASN A 150 2.46 3.05 7.29
CA ASN A 150 1.05 3.49 7.17
C ASN A 150 0.59 4.34 8.38
N ARG A 151 1.48 5.18 8.94
CA ARG A 151 1.15 6.11 10.03
C ARG A 151 0.33 7.31 9.56
N THR A 152 0.42 7.59 8.26
CA THR A 152 -0.28 8.64 7.53
C THR A 152 -0.81 8.03 6.25
N SER A 153 -2.00 8.43 5.81
CA SER A 153 -2.46 8.13 4.46
C SER A 153 -2.18 9.30 3.51
N SER A 154 -2.45 9.07 2.23
CA SER A 154 -2.51 10.05 1.15
C SER A 154 -3.41 11.27 1.45
N TRP A 155 -4.34 11.14 2.40
CA TRP A 155 -5.31 12.16 2.75
C TRP A 155 -5.32 12.53 4.25
N ASP A 156 -4.81 11.65 5.13
CA ASP A 156 -4.75 11.88 6.57
C ASP A 156 -3.30 11.86 7.11
N LYS A 157 -2.77 13.05 7.43
CA LYS A 157 -1.44 13.22 8.06
C LYS A 157 -1.37 12.75 9.52
N GLY A 158 -2.49 12.41 10.14
CA GLY A 158 -2.60 11.94 11.51
C GLY A 158 -3.23 10.56 11.61
N TRP A 159 -3.21 9.75 10.53
CA TRP A 159 -4.11 8.61 10.34
C TRP A 159 -4.19 7.66 11.53
N THR A 160 -3.07 7.17 12.08
CA THR A 160 -3.07 6.31 13.29
C THR A 160 -3.71 7.01 14.51
N LYS A 161 -3.44 8.30 14.71
CA LYS A 161 -4.05 9.08 15.79
C LYS A 161 -5.55 9.25 15.56
N ASN A 162 -5.98 9.50 14.32
CA ASN A 162 -7.38 9.75 14.00
C ASN A 162 -8.21 8.46 14.04
N TYR A 163 -7.66 7.33 13.59
CA TYR A 163 -8.26 6.00 13.72
C TYR A 163 -8.45 5.56 15.18
N GLY A 164 -7.52 5.91 16.08
CA GLY A 164 -7.61 5.58 17.50
C GLY A 164 -6.35 4.91 18.07
N GLY A 165 -5.56 4.29 17.20
CA GLY A 165 -4.38 3.49 17.52
C GLY A 165 -3.91 2.75 16.28
N ILE A 166 -3.10 1.70 16.48
CA ILE A 166 -2.71 0.78 15.40
C ILE A 166 -3.89 -0.18 15.16
N ASP A 167 -4.27 -0.38 13.89
CA ASP A 167 -5.28 -1.39 13.52
C ASP A 167 -4.62 -2.77 13.49
N GLU A 168 -4.48 -3.38 14.67
CA GLU A 168 -3.68 -4.60 14.90
C GLU A 168 -4.09 -5.73 13.94
N PRO A 169 -3.21 -6.17 13.01
CA PRO A 169 -3.57 -7.14 12.00
C PRO A 169 -3.67 -8.58 12.52
N ASP A 170 -3.07 -8.92 13.66
CA ASP A 170 -3.14 -10.29 14.20
C ASP A 170 -4.59 -10.69 14.57
N PRO A 171 -5.17 -11.74 13.96
CA PRO A 171 -6.51 -12.22 14.31
C PRO A 171 -6.73 -12.51 15.80
N ALA A 172 -5.69 -12.89 16.55
CA ALA A 172 -5.78 -13.14 18.00
C ALA A 172 -6.06 -11.85 18.80
N HIS A 173 -5.76 -10.69 18.24
CA HIS A 173 -5.95 -9.37 18.82
C HIS A 173 -7.14 -8.60 18.20
N ARG A 174 -8.06 -9.32 17.55
CA ARG A 174 -9.26 -8.75 16.90
C ARG A 174 -10.55 -9.38 17.40
N SER A 175 -11.59 -8.56 17.50
CA SER A 175 -12.96 -8.99 17.80
C SER A 175 -13.94 -8.12 17.02
N ASN A 176 -15.01 -8.72 16.49
CA ASN A 176 -16.01 -8.05 15.66
C ASN A 176 -15.39 -7.16 14.55
N TYR A 177 -14.35 -7.67 13.88
CA TYR A 177 -13.60 -7.01 12.81
C TYR A 177 -12.80 -5.75 13.23
N MET A 178 -12.57 -5.54 14.52
CA MET A 178 -11.84 -4.40 15.10
C MET A 178 -10.70 -4.86 16.01
N PRO A 179 -9.67 -4.02 16.28
CA PRO A 179 -8.67 -4.30 17.31
C PRO A 179 -9.32 -4.34 18.70
N VAL A 180 -8.88 -5.26 19.57
CA VAL A 180 -9.48 -5.41 20.93
C VAL A 180 -9.12 -4.29 21.91
N SER A 181 -8.11 -3.48 21.62
CA SER A 181 -7.55 -2.49 22.54
C SER A 181 -8.28 -1.14 22.55
N PHE A 182 -9.10 -0.84 21.54
CA PHE A 182 -9.89 0.40 21.46
C PHE A 182 -11.03 0.26 20.43
N THR A 183 -12.09 1.06 20.57
CA THR A 183 -13.09 1.24 19.51
C THR A 183 -12.56 2.23 18.46
N PRO A 184 -12.48 1.86 17.17
CA PRO A 184 -12.04 2.77 16.11
C PRO A 184 -12.91 4.02 15.96
N ARG A 185 -12.24 5.17 15.84
CA ARG A 185 -12.81 6.49 15.50
C ARG A 185 -12.92 6.74 14.00
N GLN A 186 -12.30 5.91 13.16
CA GLN A 186 -12.55 5.85 11.71
C GLN A 186 -13.05 4.44 11.36
N ASN A 187 -13.67 4.30 10.18
CA ASN A 187 -14.27 3.03 9.77
C ASN A 187 -13.20 1.91 9.69
N PRO A 188 -13.37 0.76 10.36
CA PRO A 188 -12.43 -0.36 10.27
C PRO A 188 -12.42 -1.04 8.89
N PHE A 189 -13.46 -0.87 8.07
CA PHE A 189 -13.51 -1.37 6.70
C PHE A 189 -12.99 -0.30 5.72
N TYR A 190 -11.70 -0.35 5.42
CA TYR A 190 -11.02 0.57 4.52
C TYR A 190 -10.15 -0.15 3.48
N CYS A 191 -9.80 0.56 2.42
CA CYS A 191 -8.96 0.07 1.33
C CYS A 191 -8.04 1.16 0.75
N ALA A 192 -7.05 0.72 -0.02
CA ALA A 192 -6.27 1.57 -0.91
C ALA A 192 -6.39 1.13 -2.37
N LEU A 193 -6.49 2.10 -3.26
CA LEU A 193 -6.40 1.94 -4.73
C LEU A 193 -5.28 2.85 -5.25
N PRO A 194 -4.55 2.49 -6.33
CA PRO A 194 -3.25 3.08 -6.66
C PRO A 194 -3.35 4.45 -7.38
N TYR A 195 -4.14 5.36 -6.81
CA TYR A 195 -4.36 6.72 -7.29
C TYR A 195 -4.61 7.70 -6.14
N ASN A 196 -3.92 8.84 -6.15
CA ASN A 196 -4.17 9.98 -5.26
C ASN A 196 -4.52 11.20 -6.10
N ASP A 197 -5.71 11.77 -5.92
CA ASP A 197 -6.18 12.93 -6.69
C ASP A 197 -5.56 14.27 -6.28
N LYS A 198 -4.82 14.31 -5.16
CA LYS A 198 -4.13 15.52 -4.67
C LYS A 198 -2.78 15.73 -5.34
N ALA A 199 -2.43 17.00 -5.50
CA ALA A 199 -1.09 17.47 -5.81
C ALA A 199 -0.52 18.28 -4.61
N ARG A 200 0.68 18.88 -4.76
CA ARG A 200 1.24 19.80 -3.75
C ARG A 200 0.29 20.97 -3.47
N GLU A 201 -0.32 21.48 -4.53
CA GLU A 201 -1.33 22.54 -4.53
C GLU A 201 -2.52 22.05 -5.36
N GLY A 202 -3.74 22.11 -4.81
CA GLY A 202 -4.94 21.66 -5.50
C GLY A 202 -4.97 20.15 -5.80
N HIS A 203 -5.39 19.82 -7.02
CA HIS A 203 -5.54 18.45 -7.53
C HIS A 203 -4.56 18.15 -8.64
N ARG A 204 -4.39 16.87 -8.96
CA ARG A 204 -3.65 16.46 -10.16
C ARG A 204 -4.37 16.92 -11.44
N PRO A 205 -3.65 17.30 -12.51
CA PRO A 205 -4.25 17.83 -13.74
C PRO A 205 -5.27 16.90 -14.40
N GLU A 206 -5.10 15.58 -14.26
CA GLU A 206 -6.03 14.60 -14.80
C GLU A 206 -7.31 14.44 -13.96
N ALA A 207 -7.30 14.75 -12.66
CA ALA A 207 -8.39 14.43 -11.73
C ALA A 207 -9.77 14.96 -12.18
N PRO A 208 -9.92 16.23 -12.62
CA PRO A 208 -11.19 16.76 -13.11
C PRO A 208 -11.76 16.06 -14.35
N ARG A 209 -10.91 15.34 -15.09
CA ARG A 209 -11.27 14.62 -16.33
C ARG A 209 -11.50 13.13 -16.10
N VAL A 210 -10.82 12.50 -15.14
CA VAL A 210 -10.79 11.04 -14.97
C VAL A 210 -11.59 10.52 -13.77
N VAL A 211 -11.80 11.33 -12.73
CA VAL A 211 -12.58 10.92 -11.55
C VAL A 211 -14.07 11.10 -11.85
N PRO A 212 -14.90 10.04 -11.94
CA PRO A 212 -16.26 10.13 -12.50
C PRO A 212 -17.26 11.03 -11.75
N TRP A 213 -16.94 11.37 -10.50
CA TRP A 213 -17.74 12.20 -9.61
C TRP A 213 -17.02 13.49 -9.20
N PHE A 214 -15.93 13.87 -9.88
CA PHE A 214 -15.09 15.01 -9.47
C PHE A 214 -15.90 16.29 -9.24
N LYS A 215 -16.75 16.63 -10.22
CA LYS A 215 -17.58 17.85 -10.19
C LYS A 215 -18.53 17.88 -8.98
N ASP A 216 -19.11 16.74 -8.64
CA ASP A 216 -20.13 16.63 -7.60
C ASP A 216 -19.49 16.53 -6.19
N ALA A 217 -18.26 16.03 -6.10
CA ALA A 217 -17.50 15.86 -4.85
C ALA A 217 -16.53 17.01 -4.54
N TYR A 218 -16.31 17.94 -5.47
CA TYR A 218 -15.33 19.03 -5.31
C TYR A 218 -15.74 20.02 -4.22
N GLN A 219 -14.90 20.16 -3.19
CA GLN A 219 -15.12 21.03 -2.03
C GLN A 219 -14.06 22.14 -1.89
N GLY A 220 -13.22 22.33 -2.91
CA GLY A 220 -12.13 23.30 -2.91
C GLY A 220 -10.75 22.68 -3.08
N PRO A 221 -9.71 23.50 -3.26
CA PRO A 221 -8.36 23.03 -3.55
C PRO A 221 -7.81 22.17 -2.40
N ALA A 222 -7.17 21.05 -2.77
CA ALA A 222 -6.53 20.10 -1.86
C ALA A 222 -7.45 19.38 -0.86
N VAL A 223 -8.77 19.44 -1.03
CA VAL A 223 -9.72 18.49 -0.42
C VAL A 223 -9.90 17.33 -1.39
N SER A 224 -9.65 16.08 -0.97
CA SER A 224 -9.75 14.94 -1.89
C SER A 224 -11.19 14.68 -2.34
N THR A 225 -11.35 14.36 -3.63
CA THR A 225 -12.58 13.83 -4.22
C THR A 225 -12.65 12.30 -4.15
N CYS A 226 -11.56 11.62 -3.78
CA CYS A 226 -11.45 10.16 -3.74
C CYS A 226 -11.64 9.57 -2.33
N LYS A 227 -11.20 10.28 -1.29
CA LYS A 227 -11.35 9.86 0.12
C LYS A 227 -12.83 9.60 0.48
N ASP A 228 -13.07 8.66 1.39
CA ASP A 228 -14.39 8.26 1.94
C ASP A 228 -15.37 7.64 0.92
N ARG A 229 -15.00 7.55 -0.37
CA ARG A 229 -15.79 6.86 -1.41
C ARG A 229 -15.83 5.36 -1.14
N TRP A 230 -16.94 4.72 -1.48
CA TRP A 230 -17.14 3.30 -1.20
C TRP A 230 -16.77 2.40 -2.39
N ILE A 231 -16.19 1.24 -2.09
CA ILE A 231 -16.09 0.11 -3.01
C ILE A 231 -16.78 -1.12 -2.45
N ALA A 232 -17.30 -1.97 -3.33
CA ALA A 232 -17.66 -3.35 -3.03
C ALA A 232 -16.51 -4.27 -3.43
N ILE A 233 -16.19 -5.25 -2.59
CA ILE A 233 -15.08 -6.19 -2.75
C ILE A 233 -15.65 -7.61 -2.62
N ARG A 234 -15.49 -8.45 -3.65
CA ARG A 234 -16.09 -9.78 -3.75
C ARG A 234 -15.04 -10.87 -3.67
N LYS A 235 -15.29 -11.88 -2.83
CA LYS A 235 -14.55 -13.15 -2.78
C LYS A 235 -15.54 -14.31 -2.76
N GLY A 236 -15.61 -15.07 -3.86
CA GLY A 236 -16.62 -16.11 -4.02
C GLY A 236 -18.03 -15.55 -3.89
N ASN A 237 -18.81 -16.08 -2.94
CA ASN A 237 -20.17 -15.63 -2.63
C ASN A 237 -20.26 -14.51 -1.57
N ARG A 238 -19.13 -14.02 -1.04
CA ARG A 238 -19.09 -12.97 0.00
C ARG A 238 -18.73 -11.62 -0.62
N VAL A 239 -19.42 -10.56 -0.17
CA VAL A 239 -19.13 -9.17 -0.56
C VAL A 239 -18.94 -8.31 0.69
N ALA A 240 -17.78 -7.68 0.80
CA ALA A 240 -17.49 -6.64 1.77
C ALA A 240 -17.66 -5.26 1.13
N TYR A 241 -17.90 -4.24 1.94
CA TYR A 241 -17.88 -2.85 1.51
C TYR A 241 -16.88 -2.08 2.34
N ALA A 242 -16.05 -1.25 1.70
CA ALA A 242 -14.96 -0.53 2.34
C ALA A 242 -14.88 0.92 1.84
N GLN A 243 -14.44 1.83 2.70
CA GLN A 243 -14.13 3.21 2.33
C GLN A 243 -12.70 3.34 1.79
N TRP A 244 -12.52 4.17 0.78
CA TRP A 244 -11.22 4.46 0.18
C TRP A 244 -10.49 5.50 1.03
N GLU A 245 -9.43 5.07 1.73
CA GLU A 245 -8.76 5.88 2.77
C GLU A 245 -7.26 6.13 2.50
N ASP A 246 -6.65 5.41 1.56
CA ASP A 246 -5.28 5.66 1.10
C ASP A 246 -5.07 5.38 -0.41
N ALA A 247 -3.90 5.74 -0.94
CA ALA A 247 -3.47 5.43 -2.29
C ALA A 247 -2.29 4.45 -2.32
N GLY A 248 -2.52 3.30 -2.93
CA GLY A 248 -1.61 2.15 -3.02
C GLY A 248 -2.33 0.96 -3.68
N PRO A 249 -1.66 -0.15 -4.01
CA PRO A 249 -0.29 -0.51 -3.65
C PRO A 249 0.78 0.08 -4.58
N PHE A 250 1.99 0.29 -4.05
CA PHE A 250 3.26 0.70 -4.70
C PHE A 250 3.28 2.01 -5.53
N ARG A 251 2.13 2.57 -5.91
CA ARG A 251 2.04 3.79 -6.72
C ARG A 251 0.73 4.52 -6.47
N THR A 252 0.69 5.80 -6.82
CA THR A 252 -0.43 6.72 -6.51
C THR A 252 -0.91 7.51 -7.74
N ASP A 253 -0.63 7.04 -8.94
CA ASP A 253 -0.83 7.74 -10.21
C ASP A 253 -1.59 6.93 -11.28
N HIS A 254 -2.05 5.73 -10.95
CA HIS A 254 -2.51 4.75 -11.93
C HIS A 254 -4.02 4.86 -12.26
N TRP A 255 -4.44 6.06 -12.65
CA TRP A 255 -5.84 6.37 -12.95
C TRP A 255 -6.42 5.53 -14.10
N GLN A 256 -5.58 5.07 -15.05
CA GLN A 256 -6.01 4.23 -16.17
C GLN A 256 -6.56 2.87 -15.71
N TYR A 257 -6.00 2.32 -14.64
CA TYR A 257 -6.55 1.12 -14.00
C TYR A 257 -7.71 1.46 -13.07
N VAL A 258 -7.58 2.50 -12.24
CA VAL A 258 -8.59 2.82 -11.22
C VAL A 258 -9.93 3.24 -11.85
N PHE A 259 -9.92 4.14 -12.83
CA PHE A 259 -11.14 4.65 -13.49
C PHE A 259 -11.34 4.14 -14.93
N GLY A 260 -10.28 3.65 -15.57
CA GLY A 260 -10.36 3.02 -16.90
C GLY A 260 -10.35 1.49 -16.85
N ASN A 261 -9.88 0.91 -17.97
CA ASN A 261 -9.93 -0.53 -18.26
C ASN A 261 -8.57 -1.24 -18.16
N ASP A 262 -7.49 -0.54 -17.79
CA ASP A 262 -6.16 -1.15 -17.65
C ASP A 262 -6.17 -2.21 -16.52
N ARG A 263 -5.18 -3.10 -16.52
CA ARG A 263 -4.88 -4.00 -15.40
C ARG A 263 -3.88 -3.34 -14.44
N PRO A 264 -3.80 -3.77 -13.16
CA PRO A 264 -2.70 -3.37 -12.28
C PRO A 264 -1.33 -3.62 -12.94
N LYS A 265 -0.37 -2.70 -12.80
CA LYS A 265 0.98 -2.91 -13.35
C LYS A 265 1.75 -3.89 -12.45
N PRO A 266 2.72 -4.66 -12.99
CA PRO A 266 3.61 -5.49 -12.19
C PRO A 266 4.26 -4.71 -11.03
N ASN A 267 4.35 -5.36 -9.87
CA ASN A 267 4.94 -4.84 -8.65
C ASN A 267 5.41 -6.01 -7.76
N LEU A 268 6.06 -5.72 -6.62
CA LEU A 268 6.63 -6.74 -5.74
C LEU A 268 5.57 -7.74 -5.22
N ASN A 269 4.33 -7.32 -5.04
CA ASN A 269 3.20 -8.19 -4.68
C ASN A 269 2.50 -8.76 -5.92
N LYS A 270 3.26 -9.17 -6.95
CA LYS A 270 2.78 -9.88 -8.15
C LYS A 270 1.70 -9.12 -8.95
N GLY A 271 1.74 -7.79 -8.96
CA GLY A 271 0.74 -6.96 -9.62
C GLY A 271 -0.50 -6.74 -8.76
N ALA A 272 -0.32 -6.56 -7.45
CA ALA A 272 -1.38 -6.12 -6.56
C ALA A 272 -2.02 -4.81 -7.08
N GLY A 273 -3.35 -4.73 -6.98
CA GLY A 273 -4.15 -3.58 -7.45
C GLY A 273 -5.14 -3.05 -6.44
N LEU A 274 -5.19 -3.65 -5.26
CA LEU A 274 -6.08 -3.31 -4.16
C LEU A 274 -5.39 -3.73 -2.86
N ASP A 275 -5.26 -2.82 -1.90
CA ASP A 275 -4.97 -3.19 -0.51
C ASP A 275 -6.24 -3.05 0.33
N VAL A 276 -6.45 -3.96 1.27
CA VAL A 276 -7.64 -3.98 2.13
C VAL A 276 -7.27 -4.11 3.61
N SER A 277 -8.11 -3.53 4.47
CA SER A 277 -7.90 -3.59 5.92
C SER A 277 -8.01 -5.02 6.48
N PRO A 278 -7.47 -5.27 7.68
CA PRO A 278 -7.68 -6.54 8.38
C PRO A 278 -9.18 -6.84 8.59
N ALA A 279 -10.05 -5.83 8.76
CA ALA A 279 -11.49 -6.05 8.87
C ALA A 279 -12.10 -6.66 7.59
N VAL A 280 -11.67 -6.18 6.41
CA VAL A 280 -12.09 -6.74 5.11
C VAL A 280 -11.52 -8.15 4.93
N ARG A 281 -10.25 -8.38 5.28
CA ARG A 281 -9.62 -9.71 5.29
C ARG A 281 -10.43 -10.71 6.11
N ASP A 282 -10.73 -10.34 7.36
CA ASP A 282 -11.44 -11.18 8.33
C ASP A 282 -12.87 -11.46 7.85
N PHE A 283 -13.55 -10.45 7.29
CA PHE A 283 -14.89 -10.62 6.74
C PHE A 283 -14.92 -11.46 5.45
N LEU A 284 -13.91 -11.40 4.59
CA LEU A 284 -13.91 -12.19 3.34
C LEU A 284 -13.21 -13.55 3.50
N GLY A 285 -12.43 -13.76 4.56
CA GLY A 285 -11.60 -14.96 4.77
C GLY A 285 -10.37 -14.98 3.87
N LEU A 286 -9.76 -13.81 3.60
CA LEU A 286 -8.63 -13.70 2.66
C LEU A 286 -7.32 -14.23 3.26
N LYS A 287 -6.50 -14.82 2.39
CA LYS A 287 -5.08 -15.07 2.67
C LYS A 287 -4.28 -13.75 2.66
N PRO A 288 -3.04 -13.71 3.18
CA PRO A 288 -2.20 -12.49 3.18
C PRO A 288 -1.95 -11.88 1.78
N THR A 289 -2.01 -12.73 0.74
CA THR A 289 -2.16 -12.33 -0.65
C THR A 289 -3.21 -13.24 -1.26
N ASP A 290 -4.21 -12.65 -1.90
CA ASP A 290 -5.32 -13.38 -2.51
C ASP A 290 -5.80 -12.67 -3.78
N VAL A 291 -6.84 -13.18 -4.41
CA VAL A 291 -7.48 -12.60 -5.60
C VAL A 291 -8.95 -12.27 -5.28
N THR A 292 -9.37 -11.03 -5.54
CA THR A 292 -10.75 -10.56 -5.36
C THR A 292 -11.23 -9.77 -6.57
N ASP A 293 -12.55 -9.57 -6.70
CA ASP A 293 -13.09 -8.57 -7.61
C ASP A 293 -13.47 -7.31 -6.83
N TRP A 294 -13.39 -6.13 -7.44
CA TRP A 294 -13.92 -4.91 -6.82
C TRP A 294 -14.61 -3.98 -7.81
N ARG A 295 -15.50 -3.12 -7.30
CA ARG A 295 -16.10 -2.01 -8.06
C ARG A 295 -16.37 -0.81 -7.15
N PHE A 296 -16.43 0.39 -7.73
CA PHE A 296 -17.05 1.52 -7.05
C PHE A 296 -18.55 1.29 -6.84
N VAL A 297 -19.07 1.85 -5.75
CA VAL A 297 -20.48 1.85 -5.40
C VAL A 297 -20.87 3.23 -4.87
N GLU A 298 -22.09 3.67 -5.16
CA GLU A 298 -22.68 4.80 -4.44
C GLU A 298 -23.19 4.36 -3.07
N PHE A 299 -23.29 5.29 -2.11
CA PHE A 299 -23.68 4.95 -0.73
C PHE A 299 -25.06 4.27 -0.63
N ASN A 300 -26.00 4.58 -1.53
CA ASN A 300 -27.31 3.93 -1.58
C ASN A 300 -27.27 2.48 -2.10
N GLU A 301 -26.18 2.05 -2.73
CA GLU A 301 -25.93 0.65 -3.09
C GLU A 301 -25.28 -0.15 -1.94
N VAL A 302 -24.85 0.51 -0.86
CA VAL A 302 -24.21 -0.14 0.29
C VAL A 302 -25.29 -0.61 1.28
N PRO A 303 -25.53 -1.93 1.43
CA PRO A 303 -26.43 -2.44 2.46
C PRO A 303 -25.77 -2.28 3.84
N ARG A 304 -26.56 -2.34 4.92
CA ARG A 304 -25.98 -2.45 6.27
C ARG A 304 -25.29 -3.80 6.45
N GLY A 305 -24.18 -3.76 7.18
CA GLY A 305 -23.34 -4.90 7.54
C GLY A 305 -22.27 -4.46 8.54
N PRO A 306 -21.24 -5.29 8.80
CA PRO A 306 -20.17 -4.97 9.76
C PRO A 306 -19.43 -3.65 9.48
N TRP A 307 -19.35 -3.23 8.22
CA TRP A 307 -18.80 -1.93 7.77
C TRP A 307 -19.68 -0.71 8.11
N SER A 308 -20.86 -0.88 8.71
CA SER A 308 -21.82 0.21 8.95
C SER A 308 -21.92 0.69 10.40
N THR A 309 -21.11 0.14 11.32
CA THR A 309 -21.31 0.31 12.77
C THR A 309 -20.34 1.27 13.46
N HIS A 310 -19.14 1.52 12.91
CA HIS A 310 -18.09 2.31 13.56
C HIS A 310 -17.41 3.30 12.62
N GLY A 311 -16.78 4.33 13.20
CA GLY A 311 -16.09 5.41 12.50
C GLY A 311 -16.89 6.71 12.43
N GLU A 312 -16.27 7.82 12.82
CA GLU A 312 -16.84 9.17 12.72
C GLU A 312 -16.92 9.67 11.25
N ASN A 313 -16.07 9.11 10.37
CA ASN A 313 -16.10 9.30 8.91
C ASN A 313 -17.06 8.34 8.18
N ASN A 314 -17.69 7.41 8.90
CA ASN A 314 -18.58 6.43 8.30
C ASN A 314 -19.94 7.06 7.99
N THR A 315 -20.34 7.03 6.71
CA THR A 315 -21.59 7.62 6.23
C THR A 315 -22.83 7.11 6.98
N PHE A 316 -22.85 5.83 7.41
CA PHE A 316 -23.94 5.29 8.22
C PHE A 316 -24.03 5.95 9.60
N VAL A 317 -22.90 6.01 10.31
CA VAL A 317 -22.80 6.60 11.66
C VAL A 317 -23.13 8.10 11.65
N ILE A 318 -22.68 8.81 10.62
CA ILE A 318 -23.03 10.23 10.40
C ILE A 318 -24.54 10.40 10.24
N ASN A 319 -25.16 9.61 9.36
CA ASN A 319 -26.60 9.71 9.05
C ASN A 319 -27.47 9.31 10.24
N ASP A 320 -27.11 8.27 10.99
CA ASP A 320 -27.87 7.82 12.16
C ASP A 320 -27.79 8.86 13.30
N ARG A 321 -26.61 9.46 13.51
CA ARG A 321 -26.42 10.59 14.44
C ARG A 321 -27.25 11.82 14.06
N GLN A 322 -27.35 12.14 12.76
CA GLN A 322 -28.19 13.24 12.27
C GLN A 322 -29.68 12.96 12.52
N LYS A 323 -30.18 11.77 12.17
CA LYS A 323 -31.57 11.35 12.45
C LYS A 323 -31.90 11.43 13.94
N GLY A 324 -31.00 10.97 14.80
CA GLY A 324 -31.15 11.06 16.26
C GLY A 324 -31.31 12.50 16.74
N LYS A 325 -30.48 13.44 16.26
CA LYS A 325 -30.60 14.87 16.59
C LYS A 325 -31.96 15.45 16.17
N THR A 326 -32.37 15.23 14.92
CA THR A 326 -33.66 15.71 14.41
C THR A 326 -34.86 15.14 15.17
N LEU A 327 -34.78 13.89 15.65
CA LEU A 327 -35.82 13.31 16.50
C LEU A 327 -35.90 14.00 17.87
N VAL A 328 -34.76 14.23 18.52
CA VAL A 328 -34.68 14.93 19.82
C VAL A 328 -35.19 16.37 19.70
N GLU A 329 -34.82 17.10 18.65
CA GLU A 329 -35.29 18.46 18.37
C GLU A 329 -36.82 18.54 18.21
N ARG A 330 -37.40 17.60 17.44
CA ARG A 330 -38.86 17.49 17.26
C ARG A 330 -39.59 17.18 18.56
N LEU A 331 -39.11 16.20 19.34
CA LEU A 331 -39.71 15.85 20.63
C LEU A 331 -39.62 17.01 21.63
N GLY A 332 -38.48 17.72 21.66
CA GLY A 332 -38.29 18.91 22.49
C GLY A 332 -39.12 20.13 22.08
N THR A 333 -39.65 20.15 20.85
CA THR A 333 -40.60 21.17 20.37
C THR A 333 -42.05 20.79 20.70
N ILE A 334 -42.38 19.50 20.70
CA ILE A 334 -43.72 19.00 21.09
C ILE A 334 -43.94 19.08 22.62
N ALA A 335 -42.87 19.05 23.41
CA ALA A 335 -42.92 19.10 24.87
C ALA A 335 -42.86 20.53 25.46
N ARG A 336 -43.20 21.57 24.68
CA ARG A 336 -43.22 22.99 25.07
C ARG A 336 -44.56 23.63 24.75
#